data_AF-A0A6L8U2Z0-F1
#
_entry.id   AF-A0A6L8U2Z0-F1
#
_cell.length_a   1.000
_cell.length_b   1.000
_cell.length_c   1.000
_cell.angle_alpha   90.00
_cell.angle_beta   90.00
_cell.angle_gamma   90.00
#
_symmetry.space_group_name_H-M   'P 1'
#
loop_
_entity.id
_entity.type
_entity.pdbx_description
1 polymer ?
#
loop_
_entity_poly.entity_id
_entity_poly.type
_entity_poly.pdbx_seq_one_letter_code
_entity_poly.pdbx_strand_id
1 'polypeptide(L)'
;MEMIRANAVKILTDNMNHVNGQINVQAGPDGGSRNQLFTLKSYVENEAKNNPNFFRWLFNNYDIDFHGKNMTSEQKEAYEAWFSEL
;
A
#
# COMPACT_ATOMS: atom_id res chain seq x y z
N MET A 1 14.75 14.88 -6.39
CA MET A 1 13.45 14.74 -7.08
C MET A 1 12.70 13.68 -6.30
N GLU A 2 11.62 14.00 -5.60
CA GLU A 2 10.86 12.96 -4.88
C GLU A 2 10.12 12.11 -5.91
N MET A 3 10.55 10.86 -6.07
CA MET A 3 9.94 9.92 -7.03
C MET A 3 8.59 9.40 -6.52
N ILE A 4 8.40 9.33 -5.20
CA ILE A 4 7.16 8.87 -4.57
C ILE A 4 6.29 10.08 -4.23
N ARG A 5 4.97 9.94 -4.39
CA ARG A 5 4.02 10.99 -4.00
C ARG A 5 4.23 11.40 -2.53
N ALA A 6 4.45 12.69 -2.28
CA ALA A 6 4.64 13.25 -0.94
C ALA A 6 3.49 12.91 0.04
N ASN A 7 2.26 12.75 -0.45
CA ASN A 7 1.10 12.40 0.36
C ASN A 7 0.78 10.89 0.39
N ALA A 8 1.65 10.03 -0.15
CA ALA A 8 1.42 8.58 -0.24
C ALA A 8 1.13 7.97 1.13
N VAL A 9 2.00 8.24 2.12
CA VAL A 9 1.88 7.71 3.48
C VAL A 9 0.54 8.09 4.11
N LYS A 10 0.13 9.35 3.98
CA LYS A 10 -1.16 9.81 4.52
C LYS A 10 -2.32 9.08 3.87
N ILE A 11 -2.38 9.03 2.53
CA ILE A 11 -3.47 8.38 1.80
C ILE A 11 -3.54 6.89 2.12
N LEU A 12 -2.40 6.21 2.16
CA LEU A 12 -2.33 4.78 2.48
C LEU A 12 -2.74 4.52 3.93
N THR A 13 -2.37 5.39 4.87
CA THR A 13 -2.82 5.31 6.26
C THR A 13 -4.33 5.49 6.38
N ASP A 14 -4.90 6.47 5.68
CA ASP A 14 -6.35 6.73 5.68
C ASP A 14 -7.11 5.53 5.09
N ASN A 15 -6.63 4.96 3.97
CA ASN A 15 -7.22 3.79 3.34
C ASN A 15 -7.09 2.53 4.23
N MET A 16 -5.92 2.31 4.83
CA MET A 16 -5.69 1.22 5.78
C MET A 16 -6.68 1.32 6.96
N ASN A 17 -6.83 2.51 7.55
CA ASN A 17 -7.75 2.73 8.66
C ASN A 17 -9.21 2.44 8.26
N HIS A 18 -9.60 2.81 7.03
CA HIS A 18 -10.92 2.49 6.50
C HIS A 18 -11.12 0.97 6.39
N VAL A 19 -10.17 0.24 5.80
CA VAL A 19 -10.21 -1.22 5.66
C VAL A 19 -10.22 -1.91 7.02
N ASN A 20 -9.34 -1.50 7.94
CA ASN A 20 -9.29 -2.02 9.31
C ASN A 20 -10.61 -1.77 10.05
N GLY A 21 -11.25 -0.62 9.85
CA GLY A 21 -12.57 -0.32 10.38
C GLY A 21 -13.64 -1.29 9.90
N GLN A 22 -13.64 -1.64 8.61
CA GLN A 22 -14.56 -2.63 8.03
C GLN A 22 -14.31 -4.04 8.58
N ILE A 23 -13.05 -4.44 8.69
CA ILE A 23 -12.66 -5.74 9.26
C ILE A 23 -13.16 -5.86 10.70
N ASN A 24 -12.99 -4.80 11.50
CA ASN A 24 -13.41 -4.78 12.90
C ASN A 24 -14.93 -4.88 13.05
N VAL A 25 -15.71 -4.27 12.14
CA VAL A 25 -17.19 -4.37 12.15
C VAL A 25 -17.65 -5.79 11.79
N GLN A 26 -16.93 -6.49 10.91
CA GLN A 26 -17.28 -7.86 10.50
C GLN A 26 -16.94 -8.92 11.56
N ALA A 27 -15.99 -8.63 12.45
CA ALA A 27 -15.72 -9.45 13.62
C ALA A 27 -16.84 -9.24 14.65
N GLY A 28 -17.89 -10.07 14.58
CA GLY A 28 -19.01 -10.03 15.53
C GLY A 28 -18.60 -10.29 17.00
N PRO A 29 -19.56 -10.18 17.95
CA PRO A 29 -19.29 -10.25 19.40
C PRO A 29 -18.62 -11.56 19.86
N ASP A 30 -18.80 -12.63 19.09
CA ASP A 30 -18.40 -14.00 19.47
C ASP A 30 -16.97 -14.36 19.04
N GLY A 31 -16.17 -13.40 18.58
CA GLY A 31 -14.72 -13.56 18.46
C GLY A 31 -14.24 -14.64 17.50
N GLY A 32 -15.07 -15.04 16.52
CA GLY A 32 -14.75 -16.04 15.52
C GLY A 32 -13.75 -15.51 14.50
N SER A 33 -12.46 -15.72 14.82
CA SER A 33 -11.26 -15.22 14.14
C SER A 33 -10.98 -13.74 14.39
N ARG A 34 -9.94 -13.48 15.19
CA ARG A 34 -9.29 -12.15 15.23
C ARG A 34 -8.76 -11.86 13.83
N ASN A 35 -9.56 -11.27 12.97
CA ASN A 35 -9.08 -10.80 11.68
C ASN A 35 -7.94 -9.82 11.97
N GLN A 36 -6.74 -10.20 11.58
CA GLN A 36 -5.55 -9.41 11.85
C GLN A 36 -5.67 -8.08 11.10
N LEU A 37 -5.66 -6.98 11.84
CA LEU A 37 -5.64 -5.65 11.25
C LEU A 37 -4.31 -5.42 10.53
N PHE A 38 -4.36 -4.67 9.44
CA PHE A 38 -3.16 -4.26 8.74
C PHE A 38 -2.36 -3.25 9.56
N THR A 39 -1.04 -3.36 9.50
CA THR A 39 -0.12 -2.23 9.75
C THR A 39 0.09 -1.50 8.42
N LEU A 40 0.64 -0.28 8.44
CA LEU A 40 0.88 0.46 7.18
C LEU A 40 1.77 -0.35 6.24
N LYS A 41 2.81 -0.98 6.79
CA LYS A 41 3.73 -1.85 6.05
C LYS A 41 3.02 -3.04 5.41
N SER A 42 2.22 -3.80 6.16
CA SER A 42 1.51 -4.96 5.60
C SER A 42 0.37 -4.56 4.65
N TYR A 43 -0.24 -3.39 4.84
CA TYR A 43 -1.21 -2.83 3.92
C TYR A 43 -0.56 -2.48 2.58
N VAL A 44 0.58 -1.80 2.60
CA VAL A 44 1.34 -1.45 1.39
C VAL A 44 1.82 -2.69 0.66
N GLU A 45 2.32 -3.70 1.37
CA GLU A 45 2.70 -4.98 0.78
C GLU A 45 1.51 -5.66 0.09
N ASN A 46 0.34 -5.64 0.74
CA ASN A 46 -0.90 -6.17 0.17
C ASN A 46 -1.33 -5.40 -1.08
N GLU A 47 -1.30 -4.06 -1.06
CA GLU A 47 -1.62 -3.22 -2.20
C GLU A 47 -0.64 -3.44 -3.36
N ALA A 48 0.67 -3.48 -3.11
CA ALA A 48 1.67 -3.74 -4.14
C ALA A 48 1.44 -5.08 -4.85
N LYS A 49 1.03 -6.11 -4.10
CA LYS A 49 0.74 -7.44 -4.63
C LYS A 49 -0.59 -7.53 -5.37
N ASN A 50 -1.65 -6.91 -4.84
CA ASN A 50 -3.02 -7.18 -5.27
C ASN A 50 -3.64 -6.05 -6.10
N ASN A 51 -3.10 -4.83 -6.03
CA ASN A 51 -3.58 -3.69 -6.82
C ASN A 51 -2.66 -3.48 -8.03
N PRO A 52 -3.12 -3.80 -9.26
CA PRO A 52 -2.31 -3.69 -10.47
C PRO A 52 -1.80 -2.27 -10.75
N ASN A 53 -2.50 -1.25 -10.23
CA ASN A 53 -2.19 0.15 -10.45
C ASN A 53 -1.44 0.79 -9.27
N PHE A 54 -1.07 0.03 -8.23
CA PHE A 54 -0.42 0.56 -7.04
C PHE A 54 0.83 1.39 -7.38
N PHE A 55 1.75 0.82 -8.16
CA PHE A 55 3.00 1.50 -8.52
C PHE A 55 2.79 2.68 -9.46
N ARG A 56 1.83 2.60 -10.40
CA ARG A 56 1.41 3.74 -11.23
C ARG A 56 0.99 4.92 -10.37
N TRP A 57 0.14 4.64 -9.39
CA TRP A 57 -0.32 5.64 -8.44
C TRP A 57 0.87 6.13 -7.61
N LEU A 58 1.63 5.26 -6.96
CA LEU A 58 2.70 5.63 -6.02
C LEU A 58 3.73 6.59 -6.62
N PHE A 59 4.15 6.33 -7.85
CA PHE A 59 5.12 7.17 -8.59
C PHE A 59 4.48 8.28 -9.41
N ASN A 60 3.15 8.38 -9.43
CA ASN A 60 2.40 9.26 -10.34
C ASN A 60 2.87 9.10 -11.81
N ASN A 61 3.12 7.86 -12.23
CA ASN A 61 3.64 7.53 -13.54
C ASN A 61 2.75 6.48 -14.21
N TYR A 62 2.01 6.90 -15.24
CA TYR A 62 1.06 6.06 -15.96
C TYR A 62 1.71 5.16 -17.00
N ASP A 63 2.98 5.37 -17.32
CA ASP A 63 3.76 4.49 -18.18
C ASP A 63 4.17 3.21 -17.44
N ILE A 64 4.17 3.23 -16.10
CA ILE A 64 4.41 2.02 -15.31
C ILE A 64 3.33 0.99 -15.64
N ASP A 65 3.69 -0.25 -15.95
CA ASP A 65 2.76 -1.33 -16.22
C ASP A 65 2.18 -1.94 -14.94
N PHE A 66 1.20 -2.83 -15.13
CA PHE A 66 0.57 -3.54 -14.02
C PHE A 66 1.61 -4.19 -13.10
N HIS A 67 1.45 -3.97 -11.79
CA HIS A 67 2.36 -4.46 -10.75
C HIS A 67 3.84 -4.04 -10.93
N GLY A 68 4.09 -2.88 -11.56
CA GLY A 68 5.44 -2.32 -11.62
C GLY A 68 6.37 -2.96 -12.66
N LYS A 69 5.83 -3.72 -13.64
CA LYS A 69 6.62 -4.55 -14.58
C LYS A 69 7.76 -3.83 -15.30
N ASN A 70 7.61 -2.56 -15.64
CA ASN A 70 8.60 -1.76 -16.36
C ASN A 70 9.14 -0.58 -15.53
N MET A 71 9.09 -0.68 -14.20
CA MET A 71 9.75 0.31 -13.33
C MET A 71 11.25 0.37 -13.62
N THR A 72 11.78 1.59 -13.65
CA THR A 72 13.22 1.83 -13.74
C THR A 72 13.94 1.35 -12.48
N SER A 73 15.25 1.13 -12.55
CA SER A 73 16.04 0.78 -11.37
C SER A 73 15.92 1.83 -10.26
N GLU A 74 15.94 3.11 -10.62
CA GLU A 74 15.78 4.23 -9.69
C GLU A 74 14.42 4.18 -8.96
N GLN A 75 13.34 3.85 -9.67
CA GLN A 75 12.02 3.70 -9.06
C GLN A 75 11.95 2.48 -8.12
N LYS A 76 12.63 1.38 -8.46
CA LYS A 76 12.70 0.19 -7.58
C LYS A 76 13.46 0.52 -6.30
N GLU A 77 14.62 1.14 -6.42
CA GLU A 77 15.44 1.57 -5.27
C GLU A 77 14.69 2.58 -4.39
N ALA A 78 13.99 3.54 -5.00
CA ALA A 78 13.18 4.50 -4.27
C ALA A 78 12.03 3.82 -3.50
N TYR A 79 11.36 2.83 -4.11
CA TYR A 79 10.33 2.05 -3.44
C TYR A 79 10.90 1.25 -2.27
N GLU A 80 12.01 0.54 -2.47
CA GLU A 80 12.64 -0.27 -1.43
C GLU A 80 13.09 0.58 -0.24
N ALA A 81 13.74 1.72 -0.50
CA ALA A 81 14.14 2.66 0.55
C ALA A 81 12.93 3.18 1.31
N TRP A 82 11.93 3.70 0.60
CA TRP A 82 10.71 4.21 1.23
C TRP A 82 9.95 3.15 2.03
N PHE A 83 9.79 1.94 1.47
CA PHE A 83 9.10 0.83 2.13
C PHE A 83 9.83 0.33 3.37
N SER A 84 11.17 0.41 3.39
CA SER A 84 11.96 0.04 4.55
C SER A 84 11.72 0.97 5.74
N GLU A 85 11.41 2.25 5.49
CA GLU A 85 11.16 3.30 6.48
C GLU A 85 9.71 3.34 7.00
N LEU A 86 8.78 2.58 6.40
CA LEU A 86 7.41 2.37 6.89
C LEU A 86 7.35 1.43 8.10
#